data_AF-A0A6J2EK21-F1
#
_entry.id   AF-A0A6J2EK21-F1
#
_cell.length_a   1.000
_cell.length_b   1.000
_cell.length_c   1.000
_cell.angle_alpha   90.00
_cell.angle_beta   90.00
_cell.angle_gamma   90.00
#
_symmetry.space_group_name_H-M   'P 1'
#
loop_
_entity.id
_entity.type
_entity.pdbx_description
1 polymer ?
#
loop_
_entity_poly.entity_id
_entity_poly.type
_entity_poly.pdbx_seq_one_letter_code
_entity_poly.pdbx_strand_id
1 'polypeptide(L)'
;MALGDADMQKQIKHMMAFIEQKANETAEKIDAKAEEEFNIENCHLVQTQSMKIMEYYEKKIQISNLMNQARLKVLRARDDLITGLYQLLEPQMIVCCRKQDFPLVKAAVQKTIPMYKIATKIDVDVQIDQEAYLPEEIAGGVEIYNGDRKIKIPNTLESRLDLIAQQMIPEVPGALFGAHANRKFLD
;
A
#
# COMPACT_ATOMS: atom_id res chain seq x y z
N MET A 1 -19.57 -5.83 -93.04
CA MET A 1 -20.69 -5.15 -92.37
C MET A 1 -20.09 -4.21 -91.34
N ALA A 2 -20.20 -2.90 -91.55
CA ALA A 2 -19.84 -1.93 -90.53
C ALA A 2 -20.82 -2.09 -89.36
N LEU A 3 -20.32 -2.14 -88.12
CA LEU A 3 -21.20 -2.12 -86.95
C LEU A 3 -22.12 -0.90 -87.06
N GLY A 4 -23.41 -1.10 -86.86
CA GLY A 4 -24.38 -0.01 -86.88
C GLY A 4 -24.06 1.00 -85.77
N ASP A 5 -24.28 2.28 -86.06
CA ASP A 5 -24.01 3.40 -85.14
C ASP A 5 -24.68 3.20 -83.75
N ALA A 6 -25.82 2.51 -83.71
CA ALA A 6 -26.52 2.12 -82.48
C ALA A 6 -25.71 1.14 -81.59
N ASP A 7 -24.96 0.21 -82.16
CA ASP A 7 -24.13 -0.73 -81.40
C ASP A 7 -22.85 -0.07 -80.91
N MET A 8 -22.32 0.89 -81.67
CA MET A 8 -21.21 1.75 -81.25
C MET A 8 -21.60 2.63 -80.06
N GLN A 9 -22.79 3.23 -80.08
CA GLN A 9 -23.34 3.97 -78.93
C GLN A 9 -23.57 3.09 -77.70
N LYS A 10 -24.03 1.85 -77.88
CA LYS A 10 -24.17 0.90 -76.76
C LYS A 10 -22.82 0.57 -76.11
N GLN A 11 -21.77 0.37 -76.91
CA GLN A 11 -20.42 0.11 -76.39
C GLN A 11 -19.85 1.32 -75.64
N ILE A 12 -20.06 2.55 -76.14
CA ILE A 12 -19.65 3.77 -75.44
C ILE A 12 -20.39 3.90 -74.10
N LYS A 13 -21.71 3.67 -74.08
CA LYS A 13 -22.50 3.70 -72.82
C LYS A 13 -22.02 2.65 -71.82
N HIS A 14 -21.75 1.44 -72.29
CA HIS A 14 -21.20 0.37 -71.45
C HIS A 14 -19.83 0.74 -70.88
N MET A 15 -18.95 1.33 -71.71
CA MET A 15 -17.63 1.77 -71.28
C MET A 15 -17.70 2.94 -70.29
N MET A 16 -18.62 3.89 -70.48
CA MET A 16 -18.88 4.97 -69.52
C MET A 16 -19.39 4.45 -68.19
N ALA A 17 -20.35 3.52 -68.20
CA ALA A 17 -20.87 2.90 -66.98
C ALA A 17 -19.79 2.12 -66.22
N PHE A 18 -18.89 1.44 -66.94
CA PHE A 18 -17.75 0.76 -66.33
C PHE A 18 -16.76 1.73 -65.68
N ILE A 19 -16.49 2.87 -66.31
CA ILE A 19 -15.62 3.91 -65.74
C ILE A 19 -16.25 4.50 -64.48
N GLU A 20 -17.56 4.77 -64.51
CA GLU A 20 -18.31 5.30 -63.36
C GLU A 20 -18.36 4.30 -62.21
N GLN A 21 -18.64 3.02 -62.48
CA GLN A 21 -18.58 1.96 -61.48
C GLN A 21 -17.19 1.83 -60.87
N LYS A 22 -16.14 1.85 -61.71
CA LYS A 22 -14.76 1.74 -61.23
C LYS A 22 -14.32 2.95 -60.40
N ALA A 23 -14.81 4.15 -60.73
CA ALA A 23 -14.59 5.34 -59.93
C ALA A 23 -15.27 5.23 -58.56
N ASN A 24 -16.54 4.80 -58.52
CA ASN A 24 -17.30 4.59 -57.28
C ASN A 24 -16.67 3.51 -56.39
N GLU A 25 -16.31 2.36 -56.94
CA GLU A 25 -15.62 1.29 -56.19
C GLU A 25 -14.26 1.74 -55.65
N THR A 26 -13.56 2.62 -56.37
CA THR A 26 -12.28 3.17 -55.89
C THR A 26 -12.50 4.19 -54.77
N ALA A 27 -13.53 5.03 -54.88
CA ALA A 27 -13.91 5.97 -53.82
C ALA A 27 -14.29 5.24 -52.53
N GLU A 28 -15.17 4.24 -52.61
CA GLU A 28 -15.57 3.43 -51.45
C GLU A 28 -14.39 2.72 -50.79
N LYS A 29 -13.42 2.22 -51.58
CA LYS A 29 -12.19 1.62 -51.04
C LYS A 29 -11.30 2.62 -50.30
N ILE A 30 -11.21 3.85 -50.80
CA ILE A 30 -10.43 4.91 -50.14
C ILE A 30 -11.10 5.28 -48.82
N ASP A 31 -12.42 5.46 -48.82
CA ASP A 31 -13.17 5.83 -47.61
C ASP A 31 -13.10 4.74 -46.54
N ALA A 32 -13.32 3.47 -46.93
CA ALA A 32 -13.20 2.35 -46.00
C ALA A 32 -11.80 2.24 -45.38
N LYS A 33 -10.76 2.48 -46.20
CA LYS A 33 -9.36 2.44 -45.72
C LYS A 33 -9.05 3.62 -44.81
N ALA A 34 -9.54 4.81 -45.12
CA ALA A 34 -9.35 6.00 -44.29
C ALA A 34 -10.01 5.83 -42.92
N GLU A 35 -11.21 5.24 -42.87
CA GLU A 35 -11.91 4.96 -41.62
C GLU A 35 -11.19 3.89 -40.78
N GLU A 36 -10.66 2.85 -41.42
CA GLU A 36 -9.85 1.82 -40.75
C GLU A 36 -8.57 2.42 -40.13
N GLU A 37 -7.81 3.21 -40.91
CA GLU A 37 -6.59 3.87 -40.44
C GLU A 37 -6.88 4.85 -39.29
N PHE A 38 -7.96 5.63 -39.38
CA PHE A 38 -8.39 6.55 -38.32
C PHE A 38 -8.74 5.81 -37.02
N ASN A 39 -9.46 4.69 -37.12
CA ASN A 39 -9.83 3.88 -35.95
C ASN A 39 -8.60 3.25 -35.29
N ILE A 40 -7.63 2.80 -36.07
CA ILE A 40 -6.36 2.26 -35.56
C ILE A 40 -5.58 3.35 -34.82
N GLU A 41 -5.40 4.53 -35.43
CA GLU A 41 -4.65 5.63 -34.81
C GLU A 41 -5.32 6.16 -33.53
N ASN A 42 -6.64 6.31 -33.52
CA ASN A 42 -7.36 6.71 -32.32
C ASN A 42 -7.25 5.67 -31.20
N CYS A 43 -7.40 4.39 -31.54
CA CYS A 43 -7.23 3.31 -30.56
C CYS A 43 -5.81 3.36 -29.98
N HIS A 44 -4.80 3.51 -30.83
CA HIS A 44 -3.40 3.62 -30.42
C HIS A 44 -3.15 4.85 -29.53
N LEU A 45 -3.72 6.01 -29.87
CA LEU A 45 -3.59 7.23 -29.08
C LEU A 45 -4.26 7.07 -27.70
N VAL A 46 -5.48 6.54 -27.66
CA VAL A 46 -6.22 6.32 -26.40
C VAL A 46 -5.48 5.32 -25.52
N GLN A 47 -4.97 4.22 -26.07
CA GLN A 47 -4.17 3.24 -25.32
C GLN A 47 -2.89 3.86 -24.77
N THR A 48 -2.17 4.62 -25.60
CA THR A 48 -0.92 5.30 -25.20
C THR A 48 -1.17 6.30 -24.05
N GLN A 49 -2.21 7.12 -24.16
CA GLN A 49 -2.56 8.09 -23.12
C GLN A 49 -3.05 7.39 -21.85
N SER A 50 -3.85 6.33 -21.98
CA SER A 50 -4.32 5.53 -20.84
C SER A 50 -3.18 4.90 -20.07
N MET A 51 -2.17 4.34 -20.75
CA MET A 51 -0.96 3.82 -20.11
C MET A 51 -0.20 4.91 -19.34
N LYS A 52 -0.02 6.11 -19.92
CA LYS A 52 0.65 7.23 -19.23
C LYS A 52 -0.09 7.66 -17.98
N ILE A 53 -1.43 7.72 -18.06
CA ILE A 53 -2.29 8.05 -16.92
C ILE A 53 -2.13 6.98 -15.83
N MET A 54 -2.22 5.70 -16.20
CA MET A 54 -2.06 4.58 -15.28
C MET A 54 -0.72 4.63 -14.56
N GLU A 55 0.39 4.81 -15.29
CA GLU A 55 1.74 4.92 -14.74
C GLU A 55 1.87 6.09 -13.75
N TYR A 56 1.28 7.25 -14.07
CA TYR A 56 1.27 8.41 -13.19
C TYR A 56 0.54 8.12 -11.87
N TYR A 57 -0.64 7.49 -11.94
CA TYR A 57 -1.42 7.16 -10.74
C TYR A 57 -0.77 6.05 -9.91
N GLU A 58 -0.17 5.04 -10.55
CA GLU A 58 0.58 3.98 -9.85
C GLU A 58 1.72 4.57 -9.02
N LYS A 59 2.53 5.46 -9.61
CA LYS A 59 3.60 6.16 -8.88
C LYS A 59 3.04 6.95 -7.69
N LYS A 60 1.91 7.64 -7.87
CA LYS A 60 1.26 8.41 -6.81
C LYS A 60 0.79 7.52 -5.65
N ILE A 61 0.20 6.37 -5.97
CA ILE A 61 -0.24 5.37 -5.00
C ILE A 61 0.96 4.78 -4.26
N GLN A 62 2.04 4.44 -4.97
CA GLN A 62 3.27 3.92 -4.36
C GLN A 62 3.87 4.91 -3.36
N ILE A 63 4.00 6.18 -3.73
CA ILE A 63 4.51 7.23 -2.83
C ILE A 63 3.58 7.38 -1.62
N SER A 64 2.27 7.45 -1.84
CA SER A 64 1.29 7.56 -0.75
C SER A 64 1.37 6.37 0.22
N ASN A 65 1.47 5.15 -0.30
CA ASN A 65 1.61 3.93 0.49
C ASN A 65 2.90 3.94 1.32
N LEU A 66 4.03 4.33 0.73
CA LEU A 66 5.31 4.43 1.43
C LEU A 66 5.26 5.46 2.57
N MET A 67 4.68 6.63 2.30
CA MET A 67 4.50 7.69 3.30
C MET A 67 3.56 7.25 4.44
N ASN A 68 2.49 6.55 4.11
CA ASN A 68 1.56 6.03 5.11
C ASN A 68 2.21 4.93 5.98
N GLN A 69 2.97 4.01 5.38
CA GLN A 69 3.74 3.01 6.12
C GLN A 69 4.73 3.66 7.10
N ALA A 70 5.48 4.67 6.65
CA ALA A 70 6.40 5.41 7.52
C ALA A 70 5.66 6.10 8.68
N ARG A 71 4.51 6.73 8.39
CA ARG A 71 3.66 7.37 9.40
C ARG A 71 3.16 6.36 10.44
N LEU A 72 2.68 5.19 10.00
CA LEU A 72 2.18 4.14 10.89
C LEU A 72 3.29 3.59 11.80
N LYS A 73 4.52 3.44 11.30
CA LYS A 73 5.67 3.02 12.12
C LYS A 73 5.94 3.99 13.27
N VAL A 74 5.95 5.30 13.00
CA VAL A 74 6.16 6.33 14.04
C VAL A 74 5.03 6.34 15.07
N LEU A 75 3.78 6.20 14.61
CA LEU A 75 2.62 6.16 15.50
C LEU A 75 2.66 4.94 16.42
N ARG A 76 2.98 3.75 15.88
CA ARG A 76 3.12 2.53 16.68
C ARG A 76 4.22 2.65 17.74
N ALA A 77 5.42 3.11 17.36
CA ALA A 77 6.50 3.28 18.33
C ALA A 77 6.16 4.29 19.43
N ARG A 78 5.37 5.32 19.10
CA ARG A 78 4.84 6.25 20.10
C ARG A 78 3.84 5.58 21.04
N ASP A 79 2.91 4.80 20.52
CA ASP A 79 1.93 4.08 21.34
C ASP A 79 2.62 3.06 22.27
N ASP A 80 3.65 2.38 21.76
CA ASP A 80 4.46 1.43 22.53
C ASP A 80 5.22 2.14 23.66
N LEU A 81 5.81 3.30 23.39
CA LEU A 81 6.45 4.13 24.42
C LEU A 81 5.45 4.61 25.46
N ILE A 82 4.32 5.18 25.04
CA ILE A 82 3.29 5.68 25.96
C ILE A 82 2.80 4.56 26.89
N THR A 83 2.49 3.40 26.33
CA THR A 83 2.01 2.25 27.10
C THR A 83 3.04 1.79 28.12
N GLY A 84 4.31 1.69 27.72
CA GLY A 84 5.38 1.31 28.63
C GLY A 84 5.67 2.37 29.71
N LEU A 85 5.59 3.66 29.37
CA LEU A 85 5.78 4.75 30.33
C LEU A 85 4.68 4.72 31.41
N TYR A 86 3.42 4.53 31.02
CA TYR A 86 2.30 4.40 31.96
C TYR A 86 2.37 3.17 32.85
N GLN A 87 3.07 2.12 32.43
CA GLN A 87 3.25 0.94 33.26
C GLN A 87 4.35 1.12 34.33
N LEU A 88 5.38 1.93 34.06
CA LEU A 88 6.45 2.18 35.05
C LEU A 88 6.05 3.29 36.04
N LEU A 89 5.42 4.38 35.60
CA LEU A 89 5.03 5.54 36.42
C LEU A 89 6.19 6.17 37.24
N GLU A 90 7.40 6.21 36.69
CA GLU A 90 8.61 6.72 37.35
C GLU A 90 9.08 8.06 36.75
N PRO A 91 9.81 8.90 37.50
CA PRO A 91 10.29 10.19 37.00
C PRO A 91 11.52 10.08 36.10
N GLN A 92 12.32 9.02 36.20
CA GLN A 92 13.49 8.78 35.35
C GLN A 92 13.36 7.44 34.63
N MET A 93 13.44 7.46 33.32
CA MET A 93 13.19 6.30 32.48
C MET A 93 14.23 6.20 31.37
N ILE A 94 14.72 4.99 31.15
CA ILE A 94 15.74 4.69 30.13
C ILE A 94 15.09 3.79 29.09
N VAL A 95 15.14 4.19 27.82
CA VAL A 95 14.59 3.43 26.70
C VAL A 95 15.73 2.75 25.94
N CYS A 96 15.65 1.42 25.86
CA CYS A 96 16.51 0.60 25.01
C CYS A 96 15.73 0.22 23.74
N CYS A 97 16.34 0.44 22.59
CA CYS A 97 15.78 0.06 21.30
C CYS A 97 16.84 -0.63 20.45
N ARG A 98 16.44 -1.12 19.28
CA ARG A 98 17.39 -1.60 18.28
C ARG A 98 18.13 -0.41 17.66
N LYS A 99 19.39 -0.61 17.25
CA LYS A 99 20.23 0.43 16.64
C LYS A 99 19.59 1.08 15.40
N GLN A 100 18.85 0.29 14.63
CA GLN A 100 18.17 0.74 13.39
C GLN A 100 16.97 1.67 13.68
N ASP A 101 16.32 1.48 14.83
CA ASP A 101 15.10 2.21 15.21
C ASP A 101 15.39 3.48 16.03
N PHE A 102 16.65 3.70 16.42
CA PHE A 102 17.09 4.87 17.17
C PHE A 102 16.53 6.22 16.68
N PRO A 103 16.61 6.58 15.37
CA PRO A 103 16.07 7.87 14.91
C PRO A 103 14.55 7.97 15.05
N LEU A 104 13.84 6.85 14.90
CA LEU A 104 12.39 6.79 14.99
C LEU A 104 11.93 6.88 16.45
N VAL A 105 12.61 6.16 17.35
CA VAL A 105 12.36 6.19 18.80
C VAL A 105 12.67 7.58 19.36
N LYS A 106 13.77 8.22 18.93
CA LYS A 106 14.10 9.60 19.33
C LYS A 106 12.99 10.60 18.98
N ALA A 107 12.46 10.52 17.76
CA ALA A 107 11.34 11.36 17.35
C ALA A 107 10.04 11.05 18.12
N ALA A 108 9.82 9.79 18.50
CA ALA A 108 8.67 9.37 19.28
C ALA A 108 8.75 9.81 20.75
N VAL A 109 9.93 9.69 21.39
CA VAL A 109 10.18 10.16 22.77
C VAL A 109 9.90 11.66 22.90
N GLN A 110 10.43 12.48 21.98
CA GLN A 110 10.20 13.94 22.00
C GLN A 110 8.72 14.33 21.97
N LYS A 111 7.88 13.55 21.26
CA LYS A 111 6.43 13.78 21.20
C LYS A 111 5.69 13.21 22.39
N THR A 112 6.27 12.22 23.06
CA THR A 112 5.62 11.46 24.14
C THR A 112 5.72 12.18 25.48
N ILE A 113 6.87 12.81 25.78
CA ILE A 113 7.09 13.59 27.01
C ILE A 113 5.95 14.60 27.29
N PRO A 114 5.54 15.48 26.35
CA PRO A 114 4.47 16.43 26.62
C PRO A 114 3.11 15.75 26.86
N MET A 115 2.82 14.63 26.19
CA MET A 115 1.54 13.92 26.37
C MET A 115 1.48 13.21 27.71
N TYR A 116 2.56 12.57 28.10
CA TYR A 116 2.66 11.94 29.40
C TYR A 116 2.49 12.99 30.50
N LYS A 117 3.18 14.13 30.39
CA LYS A 117 3.04 15.25 31.34
C LYS A 117 1.60 15.77 31.45
N ILE A 118 0.86 15.84 30.35
CA ILE A 118 -0.56 16.25 30.37
C ILE A 118 -1.42 15.22 31.10
N ALA A 119 -1.19 13.92 30.87
CA ALA A 119 -2.01 12.85 31.43
C ALA A 119 -1.74 12.59 32.91
N THR A 120 -0.46 12.52 33.31
CA THR A 120 -0.07 12.17 34.69
C THR A 120 0.21 13.38 35.57
N LYS A 121 0.42 14.57 34.98
CA LYS A 121 0.91 15.77 35.65
C LYS A 121 2.28 15.60 36.33
N ILE A 122 3.03 14.56 35.96
CA ILE A 122 4.37 14.27 36.46
C ILE A 122 5.37 14.67 35.38
N ASP A 123 6.43 15.37 35.79
CA ASP A 123 7.59 15.62 34.94
C ASP A 123 8.46 14.37 34.87
N VAL A 124 8.76 13.92 33.65
CA VAL A 124 9.56 12.71 33.40
C VAL A 124 10.76 13.05 32.53
N ASP A 125 11.93 12.56 32.95
CA ASP A 125 13.16 12.54 32.15
C ASP A 125 13.29 11.18 31.46
N VAL A 126 13.17 11.19 30.12
CA VAL A 126 13.26 9.99 29.29
C VAL A 126 14.55 10.05 28.48
N GLN A 127 15.49 9.16 28.80
CA GLN A 127 16.77 9.04 28.13
C GLN A 127 16.81 7.79 27.25
N ILE A 128 17.48 7.86 26.10
CA ILE A 128 17.65 6.69 25.22
C ILE A 128 19.06 6.15 25.46
N ASP A 129 19.14 4.86 25.76
CA ASP A 129 20.41 4.17 25.94
C ASP A 129 21.18 4.10 24.61
N GLN A 130 22.44 4.54 24.63
CA GLN A 130 23.34 4.49 23.47
C GLN A 130 24.43 3.42 23.60
N GLU A 131 24.51 2.75 24.75
CA GLU A 131 25.50 1.72 25.05
C GLU A 131 24.87 0.32 24.98
N ALA A 132 23.65 0.16 25.51
CA ALA A 132 22.91 -1.10 25.48
C ALA A 132 21.73 -1.03 24.50
N TYR A 133 21.93 -1.56 23.29
CA TYR A 133 20.87 -1.75 22.29
C TYR A 133 20.28 -3.16 22.37
N LEU A 134 19.04 -3.28 21.90
CA LEU A 134 18.41 -4.58 21.68
C LEU A 134 19.13 -5.36 20.56
N PRO A 135 19.21 -6.69 20.67
CA PRO A 135 19.81 -7.54 19.64
C PRO A 135 19.10 -7.39 18.30
N GLU A 136 19.86 -7.62 17.22
CA GLU A 136 19.34 -7.49 15.85
C GLU A 136 18.38 -8.60 15.42
N GLU A 137 18.29 -9.68 16.19
CA GLU A 137 17.34 -10.75 15.95
C GLU A 137 15.89 -10.35 16.26
N ILE A 138 15.71 -9.36 17.15
CA ILE A 138 14.39 -8.87 17.55
C ILE A 138 13.71 -8.14 16.39
N ALA A 139 12.45 -8.48 16.14
CA ALA A 139 11.64 -7.91 15.07
C ALA A 139 11.40 -6.40 15.27
N GLY A 140 11.34 -5.96 16.52
CA GLY A 140 11.27 -4.55 16.91
C GLY A 140 10.56 -4.31 18.23
N GLY A 141 10.35 -3.04 18.52
CA GLY A 141 9.74 -2.54 19.76
C GLY A 141 10.77 -1.89 20.68
N VAL A 142 10.37 -1.65 21.92
CA VAL A 142 11.17 -0.93 22.91
C VAL A 142 11.14 -1.64 24.25
N GLU A 143 12.27 -1.63 24.95
CA GLU A 143 12.32 -1.98 26.36
C GLU A 143 12.53 -0.72 27.18
N ILE A 144 11.79 -0.60 28.27
CA ILE A 144 11.87 0.58 29.14
C ILE A 144 12.35 0.13 30.52
N TYR A 145 13.37 0.81 31.00
CA TYR A 145 13.99 0.60 32.30
C TYR A 145 13.72 1.81 33.20
N ASN A 146 13.68 1.57 34.51
CA ASN A 146 13.79 2.66 35.49
C ASN A 146 15.22 3.23 35.49
N GLY A 147 15.43 4.42 36.07
CA GLY A 147 16.76 5.02 36.26
C GLY A 147 17.77 4.08 36.93
N ASP A 148 17.31 3.23 37.87
CA ASP A 148 18.13 2.21 38.54
C ASP A 148 18.35 0.92 37.72
N ARG A 149 17.75 0.79 36.53
CA ARG A 149 17.73 -0.42 35.68
C ARG A 149 17.21 -1.71 36.34
N LYS A 150 16.61 -1.64 37.53
CA LYS A 150 16.06 -2.81 38.25
C LYS A 150 14.73 -3.29 37.68
N ILE A 151 13.84 -2.36 37.39
CA ILE A 151 12.52 -2.63 36.82
C ILE A 151 12.66 -2.50 35.31
N LYS A 152 12.27 -3.56 34.60
CA LYS A 152 12.23 -3.61 33.14
C LYS A 152 10.82 -3.88 32.65
N ILE A 153 10.41 -3.16 31.63
CA ILE A 153 9.14 -3.34 30.93
C ILE A 153 9.46 -3.68 29.48
N PRO A 154 9.38 -4.98 29.11
CA PRO A 154 9.60 -5.39 27.75
C PRO A 154 8.33 -5.13 26.92
N ASN A 155 8.39 -4.14 26.04
CA ASN A 155 7.33 -3.85 25.07
C ASN A 155 7.84 -4.14 23.64
N THR A 156 8.51 -5.28 23.48
CA THR A 156 8.91 -5.81 22.17
C THR A 156 7.72 -6.51 21.51
N LEU A 157 7.81 -6.68 20.19
CA LEU A 157 6.77 -7.40 19.44
C LEU A 157 6.67 -8.86 19.90
N GLU A 158 7.79 -9.55 20.18
CA GLU A 158 7.74 -10.93 20.68
C GLU A 158 7.05 -10.99 22.05
N SER A 159 7.42 -10.11 22.98
CA SER A 159 6.84 -10.10 24.33
C SER A 159 5.32 -9.89 24.31
N ARG A 160 4.83 -9.01 23.43
CA ARG A 160 3.39 -8.80 23.23
C ARG A 160 2.71 -10.00 22.59
N LEU A 161 3.35 -10.62 21.59
CA LEU A 161 2.83 -11.79 20.92
C LEU A 161 2.71 -12.96 21.90
N ASP A 162 3.72 -13.18 22.73
CA ASP A 162 3.73 -14.22 23.75
C ASP A 162 2.65 -13.98 24.80
N LEU A 163 2.47 -12.74 25.25
CA LEU A 163 1.42 -12.39 26.21
C LEU A 163 0.01 -12.63 25.64
N ILE A 164 -0.22 -12.23 24.38
CA ILE A 164 -1.50 -12.50 23.69
C ILE A 164 -1.67 -14.00 23.46
N ALA A 165 -0.63 -14.69 22.99
CA ALA A 165 -0.67 -16.13 22.76
C ALA A 165 -1.06 -16.86 24.04
N GLN A 166 -0.46 -16.54 25.18
CA GLN A 166 -0.81 -17.13 26.47
C GLN A 166 -2.27 -16.89 26.87
N GLN A 167 -2.81 -15.69 26.60
CA GLN A 167 -4.22 -15.37 26.86
C GLN A 167 -5.17 -16.10 25.90
N MET A 168 -4.74 -16.33 24.65
CA MET A 168 -5.55 -16.97 23.60
C MET A 168 -5.39 -18.50 23.58
N ILE A 169 -4.36 -19.08 24.22
CA ILE A 169 -4.14 -20.54 24.32
C ILE A 169 -5.41 -21.32 24.68
N PRO A 170 -6.26 -20.89 25.63
CA PRO A 170 -7.49 -21.61 25.98
C PRO A 170 -8.53 -21.65 24.86
N GLU A 171 -8.52 -20.67 23.95
CA GLU A 171 -9.47 -20.57 22.84
C GLU A 171 -9.02 -21.34 21.60
N VAL A 172 -7.70 -21.45 21.39
CA VAL A 172 -7.10 -22.11 20.21
C VAL A 172 -7.62 -23.54 20.00
N PRO A 173 -7.70 -24.43 21.02
CA PRO A 173 -8.25 -25.77 20.85
C PRO A 173 -9.71 -25.78 20.40
N GLY A 174 -10.53 -24.83 20.88
CA GLY A 174 -11.94 -24.74 20.50
C GLY A 174 -12.10 -24.33 19.03
N ALA A 175 -11.24 -23.45 18.53
CA ALA A 175 -11.20 -23.04 17.13
C ALA A 175 -10.65 -24.14 16.20
N LEU A 176 -9.64 -24.89 16.63
CA LEU A 176 -8.98 -25.92 15.82
C LEU A 176 -9.70 -27.27 15.83
N PHE A 177 -10.19 -27.71 17.00
CA PHE A 177 -10.73 -29.05 17.21
C PHE A 177 -12.24 -29.06 17.52
N GLY A 178 -12.87 -27.89 17.55
CA GLY A 178 -14.27 -27.73 17.91
C GLY A 178 -14.52 -27.76 19.42
N ALA A 179 -15.77 -27.53 19.81
CA ALA A 179 -16.16 -27.53 21.22
C ALA A 179 -16.01 -28.94 21.83
N HIS A 180 -15.41 -29.00 23.02
CA HIS A 180 -15.21 -30.26 23.73
C HIS A 180 -16.57 -30.84 24.16
N ALA A 181 -16.90 -32.06 23.72
CA ALA A 181 -18.21 -32.69 23.95
C ALA A 181 -18.63 -32.81 25.43
N ASN A 182 -17.67 -32.77 26.37
CA ASN A 182 -17.91 -32.89 27.81
C ASN A 182 -17.81 -31.55 28.58
N ARG A 183 -17.48 -30.43 27.93
CA ARG A 183 -17.40 -29.12 28.60
C ARG A 183 -18.81 -28.50 28.64
N LYS A 184 -19.49 -28.64 29.77
CA LYS A 184 -20.88 -28.19 29.96
C LYS A 184 -21.03 -26.76 30.49
N PHE A 185 -19.98 -26.20 31.10
CA PHE A 185 -20.00 -24.86 31.71
C PHE A 185 -18.77 -24.05 31.30
N LEU A 186 -18.95 -22.74 31.19
CA LEU A 186 -17.94 -21.76 30.75
C LEU A 186 -17.47 -20.83 31.88
N ASP A 187 -17.94 -21.06 33.11
CA ASP A 187 -17.58 -20.29 34.31
C ASP A 187 -16.21 -20.69 34.89
#